data_AF-A0AAU7IZ94-F1
#
_entry.id   AF-A0AAU7IZ94-F1
#
_cell.length_a   1.000
_cell.length_b   1.000
_cell.length_c   1.000
_cell.angle_alpha   90.00
_cell.angle_beta   90.00
_cell.angle_gamma   90.00
#
_symmetry.space_group_name_H-M   'P 1'
#
loop_
_entity.id
_entity.type
_entity.pdbx_description
1 polymer ?
#
loop_
_entity_poly.entity_id
_entity_poly.type
_entity_poly.pdbx_seq_one_letter_code
_entity_poly.pdbx_strand_id
1 'polypeptide(L)'
;MFSISEICEEISQKRKEVSEEMSHCKWERYAEILDESYSVMQEELARMREQYWKSAKVGTRVRLYSEPHLRDYQSHTVNGMLQLKEEYTELYDPVQECWRDLQSRIYRETFFPLIIEPIRIDDIFFAHLFNASMLYQWGQSVASENECIALRALNTSFSLFDKCIGMVWFKVYIDKQSELSGVRVKAGKKGGEKKTEVYIVIQRKLVDLINELAPQGGWKSKAAAVNDLIDPLWEYVEASDFVINNQSKKYRLANASQDALAETILKYWSRNVESVRLAFDSNVHRKK
;
A
#
# COMPACT_ATOMS: atom_id res chain seq x y z
N MET A 1 7.76 -29.91 -24.21
CA MET A 1 8.61 -28.71 -24.32
C MET A 1 7.71 -27.65 -24.94
N PHE A 2 7.41 -26.56 -24.24
CA PHE A 2 6.58 -25.50 -24.80
C PHE A 2 7.35 -24.77 -25.91
N SER A 3 6.67 -24.45 -26.99
CA SER A 3 7.17 -23.57 -28.06
C SER A 3 7.28 -22.13 -27.56
N ILE A 4 8.11 -21.32 -28.23
CA ILE A 4 8.21 -19.89 -27.94
C ILE A 4 6.85 -19.19 -28.04
N SER A 5 6.02 -19.56 -29.03
CA SER A 5 4.68 -18.98 -29.22
C SER A 5 3.75 -19.26 -28.04
N GLU A 6 3.73 -20.50 -27.54
CA GLU A 6 2.90 -20.87 -26.38
C GLU A 6 3.34 -20.09 -25.13
N ILE A 7 4.64 -19.97 -24.87
CA ILE A 7 5.14 -19.20 -23.73
C ILE A 7 4.78 -17.71 -23.88
N CYS A 8 4.87 -17.15 -25.09
CA CYS A 8 4.52 -15.76 -25.33
C CYS A 8 3.03 -15.48 -25.13
N GLU A 9 2.16 -16.41 -25.51
CA GLU A 9 0.71 -16.32 -25.28
C GLU A 9 0.39 -16.34 -23.78
N GLU A 10 0.98 -17.27 -23.04
CA GLU A 10 0.84 -17.34 -21.57
C GLU A 10 1.32 -16.06 -20.87
N ILE A 11 2.48 -15.53 -21.26
CA ILE A 11 2.98 -14.25 -20.74
C ILE A 11 2.02 -13.11 -21.09
N SER A 12 1.46 -13.10 -22.31
CA SER A 12 0.48 -12.09 -22.72
C SER A 12 -0.78 -12.13 -21.87
N GLN A 13 -1.23 -13.33 -21.49
CA GLN A 13 -2.36 -13.48 -20.58
C GLN A 13 -2.04 -12.96 -19.18
N LYS A 14 -0.84 -13.28 -18.65
CA LYS A 14 -0.38 -12.74 -17.36
C LYS A 14 -0.25 -11.22 -17.36
N ARG A 15 0.22 -10.63 -18.47
CA ARG A 15 0.28 -9.16 -18.63
C ARG A 15 -1.11 -8.53 -18.51
N LYS A 16 -2.12 -9.12 -19.14
CA LYS A 16 -3.51 -8.66 -19.03
C LYS A 16 -4.02 -8.76 -17.59
N GLU A 17 -3.79 -9.90 -16.94
CA GLU A 17 -4.17 -10.12 -15.53
C GLU A 17 -3.51 -9.10 -14.59
N VAL A 18 -2.20 -8.90 -14.71
CA VAL A 18 -1.48 -7.88 -13.94
C VAL A 18 -2.06 -6.49 -14.18
N SER A 19 -2.32 -6.12 -15.44
CA SER A 19 -2.92 -4.83 -15.79
C SER A 19 -4.30 -4.63 -15.17
N GLU A 20 -5.15 -5.67 -15.20
CA GLU A 20 -6.50 -5.63 -14.64
C GLU A 20 -6.44 -5.42 -13.12
N GLU A 21 -5.64 -6.22 -12.42
CA GLU A 21 -5.48 -6.12 -10.97
C GLU A 21 -4.84 -4.80 -10.54
N MET A 22 -3.91 -4.26 -11.33
CA MET A 22 -3.31 -2.95 -11.07
C MET A 22 -4.35 -1.83 -11.10
N SER A 23 -5.40 -1.93 -11.92
CA SER A 23 -6.49 -0.94 -11.98
C SER A 23 -7.31 -0.86 -10.69
N HIS A 24 -7.14 -1.82 -9.78
CA HIS A 24 -7.82 -1.88 -8.48
C HIS A 24 -6.95 -1.37 -7.32
N CYS A 25 -5.76 -0.85 -7.59
CA CYS A 25 -4.89 -0.32 -6.55
C CYS A 25 -4.05 0.88 -7.03
N LYS A 26 -3.30 1.49 -6.11
CA LYS A 26 -2.46 2.67 -6.43
C LYS A 26 -1.34 2.40 -7.44
N TRP A 27 -1.10 1.15 -7.81
CA TRP A 27 -0.12 0.79 -8.82
C TRP A 27 -0.64 0.91 -10.25
N GLU A 28 -1.90 1.30 -10.48
CA GLU A 28 -2.43 1.69 -11.80
C GLU A 28 -1.49 2.68 -12.54
N ARG A 29 -0.78 3.53 -11.80
CA ARG A 29 0.21 4.48 -12.34
C ARG A 29 1.35 3.85 -13.14
N TYR A 30 1.59 2.55 -12.97
CA TYR A 30 2.66 1.82 -13.65
C TYR A 30 2.15 1.02 -14.86
N ALA A 31 0.86 1.12 -15.21
CA ALA A 31 0.26 0.34 -16.28
C ALA A 31 0.94 0.57 -17.64
N GLU A 32 1.47 1.77 -17.90
CA GLU A 32 2.20 2.09 -19.12
C GLU A 32 3.42 1.20 -19.36
N ILE A 33 4.03 0.63 -18.31
CA ILE A 33 5.18 -0.28 -18.43
C ILE A 33 4.80 -1.57 -19.16
N LEU A 34 3.54 -1.96 -19.08
CA LEU A 34 3.03 -3.13 -19.79
C LEU A 34 2.82 -2.86 -21.27
N ASP A 35 2.87 -1.61 -21.74
CA ASP A 35 2.76 -1.30 -23.17
C ASP A 35 4.06 -1.63 -23.90
N GLU A 36 3.95 -2.28 -25.06
CA GLU A 36 5.11 -2.57 -25.89
C GLU A 36 5.72 -1.30 -26.48
N SER A 37 4.93 -0.26 -26.66
CA SER A 37 5.39 1.05 -27.14
C SER A 37 5.98 1.94 -26.05
N TYR A 38 6.10 1.46 -24.80
CA TYR A 38 6.63 2.25 -23.69
C TYR A 38 8.05 2.75 -24.00
N SER A 39 8.19 4.07 -24.11
CA SER A 39 9.38 4.73 -24.68
C SER A 39 10.67 4.38 -23.93
N VAL A 40 10.64 4.40 -22.60
CA VAL A 40 11.79 4.04 -21.76
C VAL A 40 12.26 2.62 -22.03
N MET A 41 11.32 1.70 -22.29
CA MET A 41 11.68 0.30 -22.61
C MET A 41 12.23 0.18 -24.03
N GLN A 42 11.66 0.89 -24.99
CA GLN A 42 12.17 0.90 -26.37
C GLN A 42 13.59 1.47 -26.45
N GLU A 43 13.88 2.55 -25.72
CA GLU A 43 15.23 3.11 -25.61
C GLU A 43 16.22 2.12 -25.01
N GLU A 44 15.81 1.40 -23.96
CA GLU A 44 16.64 0.38 -23.32
C GLU A 44 16.95 -0.80 -24.25
N LEU A 45 15.93 -1.33 -24.93
CA LEU A 45 16.09 -2.40 -25.93
C LEU A 45 17.01 -1.98 -27.07
N ALA A 46 16.84 -0.75 -27.58
CA ALA A 46 17.68 -0.20 -28.63
C ALA A 46 19.13 -0.03 -28.17
N ARG A 47 19.36 0.45 -26.95
CA ARG A 47 20.69 0.58 -26.36
C ARG A 47 21.39 -0.77 -26.24
N MET A 48 20.69 -1.80 -25.77
CA MET A 48 21.24 -3.15 -25.70
C MET A 48 21.61 -3.68 -27.09
N ARG A 49 20.75 -3.49 -28.09
CA ARG A 49 21.08 -3.86 -29.48
C ARG A 49 22.33 -3.14 -29.96
N GLU A 50 22.43 -1.82 -29.76
CA GLU A 50 23.62 -1.05 -30.15
C GLU A 50 24.90 -1.59 -29.49
N GLN A 51 24.85 -1.82 -28.17
CA GLN A 51 26.01 -2.20 -27.37
C GLN A 51 26.58 -3.58 -27.76
N TYR A 52 25.72 -4.57 -27.96
CA TYR A 52 26.16 -5.96 -28.15
C TYR A 52 26.28 -6.34 -29.63
N TRP A 53 25.37 -5.89 -30.50
CA TRP A 53 25.37 -6.28 -31.93
C TRP A 53 26.30 -5.45 -32.80
N LYS A 54 26.66 -4.22 -32.40
CA LYS A 54 27.68 -3.41 -33.10
C LYS A 54 29.04 -3.43 -32.39
N SER A 55 29.21 -4.37 -31.47
CA SER A 55 30.49 -4.60 -30.81
C SER A 55 31.56 -4.98 -31.83
N ALA A 56 32.77 -4.41 -31.71
CA ALA A 56 33.93 -4.81 -32.51
C ALA A 56 34.35 -6.29 -32.30
N LYS A 57 33.75 -6.96 -31.30
CA LYS A 57 33.95 -8.39 -31.02
C LYS A 57 33.13 -9.30 -31.95
N VAL A 58 32.11 -8.78 -32.65
CA VAL A 58 31.31 -9.58 -33.57
C VAL A 58 32.21 -10.15 -34.67
N GLY A 59 32.12 -11.47 -34.89
CA GLY A 59 32.99 -12.20 -35.83
C GLY A 59 34.37 -12.59 -35.27
N THR A 60 34.68 -12.23 -34.02
CA THR A 60 35.91 -12.69 -33.33
C THR A 60 35.67 -13.98 -32.56
N ARG A 61 36.73 -14.79 -32.39
CA ARG A 61 36.69 -15.95 -31.49
C ARG A 61 36.85 -15.49 -30.05
N VAL A 62 35.94 -15.91 -29.19
CA VAL A 62 35.91 -15.65 -27.75
C VAL A 62 35.93 -16.96 -26.98
N ARG A 63 36.31 -16.94 -25.71
CA ARG A 63 36.33 -18.15 -24.88
C ARG A 63 34.90 -18.65 -24.65
N LEU A 64 34.71 -19.97 -24.70
CA LEU A 64 33.50 -20.64 -24.22
C LEU A 64 33.40 -20.44 -22.70
N TYR A 65 32.26 -19.94 -22.25
CA TYR A 65 31.99 -19.68 -20.84
C TYR A 65 31.08 -20.75 -20.18
N SER A 66 30.64 -21.75 -20.94
CA SER A 66 29.56 -22.68 -20.58
C SER A 66 29.98 -24.02 -19.97
N GLU A 67 31.26 -24.25 -19.63
CA GLU A 67 31.65 -25.41 -18.79
C GLU A 67 32.13 -24.99 -17.39
N PRO A 68 31.37 -25.26 -16.30
CA PRO A 68 31.62 -24.65 -14.98
C PRO A 68 32.65 -25.35 -14.09
N HIS A 69 33.20 -26.51 -14.43
CA HIS A 69 33.81 -27.37 -13.41
C HIS A 69 35.34 -27.46 -13.40
N LEU A 70 36.08 -26.87 -14.35
CA LEU A 70 37.53 -27.08 -14.43
C LEU A 70 38.25 -25.84 -14.97
N ARG A 71 38.50 -24.83 -14.13
CA ARG A 71 39.44 -23.74 -14.50
C ARG A 71 40.87 -24.27 -14.74
N ASP A 72 41.23 -25.39 -14.12
CA ASP A 72 42.59 -25.95 -14.16
C ASP A 72 42.92 -26.73 -15.45
N TYR A 73 41.93 -27.00 -16.32
CA TYR A 73 42.10 -27.82 -17.54
C TYR A 73 41.99 -27.01 -18.85
N GLN A 74 41.88 -25.68 -18.75
CA GLN A 74 41.65 -24.78 -19.89
C GLN A 74 42.90 -24.55 -20.76
N SER A 75 44.05 -25.03 -20.31
CA SER A 75 45.32 -24.93 -21.03
C SER A 75 46.08 -26.24 -20.92
N HIS A 76 46.86 -26.60 -21.96
CA HIS A 76 47.82 -27.70 -21.90
C HIS A 76 49.24 -27.16 -22.04
N THR A 77 50.22 -27.87 -21.48
CA THR A 77 51.63 -27.53 -21.70
C THR A 77 52.15 -28.29 -22.92
N VAL A 78 52.41 -27.59 -24.01
CA VAL A 78 53.06 -28.14 -25.21
C VAL A 78 54.46 -27.54 -25.30
N ASN A 79 55.49 -28.39 -25.28
CA ASN A 79 56.90 -28.00 -25.27
C ASN A 79 57.27 -26.99 -24.16
N GLY A 80 56.69 -27.13 -22.97
CA GLY A 80 56.94 -26.24 -21.84
C GLY A 80 56.18 -24.90 -21.88
N MET A 81 55.40 -24.63 -22.93
CA MET A 81 54.54 -23.44 -23.00
C MET A 81 53.08 -23.80 -22.79
N LEU A 82 52.39 -22.98 -21.99
CA LEU A 82 50.97 -23.07 -21.77
C LEU A 82 50.21 -22.61 -23.03
N GLN A 83 49.45 -23.50 -23.67
CA GLN A 83 48.63 -23.21 -24.85
C GLN A 83 47.14 -23.42 -24.53
N LEU A 84 46.29 -22.56 -25.09
CA LEU A 84 44.83 -22.68 -24.97
C LEU A 84 44.31 -23.80 -25.86
N LYS A 85 43.33 -24.58 -25.39
CA LYS A 85 42.66 -25.55 -26.27
C LYS A 85 41.62 -24.85 -27.16
N GLU A 86 41.64 -25.17 -28.46
CA GLU A 86 40.74 -24.59 -29.47
C GLU A 86 39.27 -24.98 -29.24
N GLU A 87 39.01 -26.13 -28.60
CA GLU A 87 37.69 -26.61 -28.19
C GLU A 87 36.95 -25.69 -27.19
N TYR A 88 37.66 -24.76 -26.56
CA TYR A 88 37.09 -23.75 -25.65
C TYR A 88 37.01 -22.36 -26.28
N THR A 89 37.02 -22.26 -27.62
CA THR A 89 36.80 -21.00 -28.33
C THR A 89 35.59 -21.08 -29.26
N GLU A 90 34.65 -20.14 -29.12
CA GLU A 90 33.45 -20.00 -29.95
C GLU A 90 33.42 -18.63 -30.63
N LEU A 91 32.58 -18.47 -31.65
CA LEU A 91 32.33 -17.14 -32.22
C LEU A 91 31.53 -16.31 -31.22
N TYR A 92 31.87 -15.03 -31.12
CA TYR A 92 31.12 -14.08 -30.29
C TYR A 92 29.63 -14.10 -30.65
N ASP A 93 28.80 -14.51 -29.69
CA ASP A 93 27.34 -14.43 -29.79
C ASP A 93 26.85 -13.19 -28.99
N PRO A 94 26.36 -12.14 -29.67
CA PRO A 94 25.86 -10.94 -29.01
C PRO A 94 24.65 -11.23 -28.10
N VAL A 95 23.80 -12.21 -28.45
CA VAL A 95 22.62 -12.59 -27.65
C VAL A 95 23.07 -13.19 -26.32
N GLN A 96 24.02 -14.12 -26.37
CA GLN A 96 24.57 -14.80 -25.20
C GLN A 96 25.28 -13.83 -24.23
N GLU A 97 26.02 -12.86 -24.75
CA GLU A 97 26.74 -11.87 -23.93
C GLU A 97 25.80 -10.83 -23.33
N CYS A 98 24.80 -10.37 -24.10
CA CYS A 98 23.75 -9.50 -23.58
C CYS A 98 22.97 -10.17 -22.45
N TRP A 99 22.61 -11.45 -22.62
CA TRP A 99 21.91 -12.22 -21.60
C TRP A 99 22.67 -12.30 -20.28
N ARG A 100 23.99 -12.49 -20.29
CA ARG A 100 24.80 -12.57 -19.07
C ARG A 100 24.76 -11.28 -18.25
N ASP A 101 24.86 -10.14 -18.93
CA ASP A 101 24.76 -8.84 -18.27
C ASP A 101 23.35 -8.62 -17.71
N LEU A 102 22.32 -8.90 -18.53
CA LEU A 102 20.92 -8.84 -18.12
C LEU A 102 20.64 -9.70 -16.88
N GLN A 103 21.11 -10.96 -16.85
CA GLN A 103 20.93 -11.83 -15.68
C GLN A 103 21.52 -11.23 -14.41
N SER A 104 22.72 -10.64 -14.50
CA SER A 104 23.35 -9.99 -13.35
C SER A 104 22.56 -8.76 -12.90
N ARG A 105 22.10 -7.94 -13.84
CA ARG A 105 21.30 -6.76 -13.58
C ARG A 105 19.96 -7.10 -12.95
N ILE A 106 19.22 -8.05 -13.50
CA ILE A 106 17.93 -8.52 -12.96
C ILE A 106 18.13 -9.00 -11.52
N TYR A 107 19.14 -9.84 -11.26
CA TYR A 107 19.44 -10.29 -9.90
C TYR A 107 19.66 -9.11 -8.93
N ARG A 108 20.42 -8.09 -9.35
CA ARG A 108 20.68 -6.88 -8.55
C ARG A 108 19.45 -6.00 -8.35
N GLU A 109 18.52 -5.99 -9.30
CA GLU A 109 17.33 -5.11 -9.25
C GLU A 109 16.12 -5.79 -8.60
N THR A 110 15.98 -7.12 -8.69
CA THR A 110 14.79 -7.83 -8.21
C THR A 110 15.03 -8.64 -6.95
N PHE A 111 16.23 -9.19 -6.75
CA PHE A 111 16.52 -10.11 -5.64
C PHE A 111 17.40 -9.52 -4.55
N PHE A 112 18.53 -8.90 -4.94
CA PHE A 112 19.45 -8.26 -4.00
C PHE A 112 18.79 -7.24 -3.04
N PRO A 113 17.81 -6.41 -3.49
CA PRO A 113 17.00 -5.54 -2.64
C PRO A 113 16.37 -6.23 -1.43
N LEU A 114 15.95 -7.49 -1.59
CA LEU A 114 15.26 -8.24 -0.54
C LEU A 114 16.18 -8.64 0.63
N ILE A 115 17.50 -8.51 0.47
CA ILE A 115 18.49 -9.05 1.39
C ILE A 115 19.17 -7.96 2.24
N ILE A 116 19.30 -6.73 1.72
CA ILE A 116 20.25 -5.76 2.29
C ILE A 116 19.60 -4.49 2.87
N GLU A 117 18.42 -4.07 2.42
CA GLU A 117 17.87 -2.76 2.81
C GLU A 117 16.35 -2.78 3.10
N PRO A 118 15.84 -1.84 3.94
CA PRO A 118 14.41 -1.62 4.09
C PRO A 118 13.87 -0.95 2.83
N ILE A 119 13.50 -1.75 1.83
CA ILE A 119 13.03 -1.27 0.53
C ILE A 119 11.51 -1.22 0.49
N ARG A 120 10.97 -0.20 -0.18
CA ARG A 120 9.52 -0.05 -0.34
C ARG A 120 9.02 -1.10 -1.32
N ILE A 121 7.90 -1.72 -1.00
CA ILE A 121 7.24 -2.70 -1.88
C ILE A 121 6.92 -2.11 -3.28
N ASP A 122 6.69 -0.80 -3.36
CA ASP A 122 6.48 -0.08 -4.62
C ASP A 122 7.69 -0.19 -5.55
N ASP A 123 8.91 -0.06 -5.02
CA ASP A 123 10.15 -0.08 -5.80
C ASP A 123 10.47 -1.52 -6.26
N ILE A 124 10.20 -2.50 -5.39
CA ILE A 124 10.32 -3.92 -5.71
C ILE A 124 9.36 -4.30 -6.83
N PHE A 125 8.10 -3.90 -6.71
CA PHE A 125 7.08 -4.16 -7.72
C PHE A 125 7.47 -3.55 -9.06
N PHE A 126 7.87 -2.27 -9.08
CA PHE A 126 8.32 -1.59 -10.28
C PHE A 126 9.48 -2.33 -10.96
N ALA A 127 10.52 -2.70 -10.19
CA ALA A 127 11.67 -3.41 -10.74
C ALA A 127 11.28 -4.77 -11.34
N HIS A 128 10.38 -5.53 -10.70
CA HIS A 128 9.89 -6.79 -11.24
C HIS A 128 9.07 -6.58 -12.52
N LEU A 129 8.14 -5.63 -12.52
CA LEU A 129 7.27 -5.34 -13.66
C LEU A 129 8.05 -4.87 -14.88
N PHE A 130 9.02 -3.98 -14.67
CA PHE A 130 9.89 -3.46 -15.71
C PHE A 130 10.75 -4.58 -16.32
N ASN A 131 11.44 -5.37 -15.49
CA ASN A 131 12.27 -6.47 -15.97
C ASN A 131 11.45 -7.59 -16.63
N ALA A 132 10.25 -7.91 -16.12
CA ALA A 132 9.37 -8.88 -16.75
C ALA A 132 8.99 -8.46 -18.17
N SER A 133 8.57 -7.21 -18.34
CA SER A 133 8.14 -6.65 -19.61
C SER A 133 9.30 -6.50 -20.60
N MET A 134 10.46 -6.03 -20.13
CA MET A 134 11.68 -5.93 -20.94
C MET A 134 12.12 -7.30 -21.45
N LEU A 135 12.18 -8.32 -20.58
CA LEU A 135 12.58 -9.67 -20.96
C LEU A 135 11.61 -10.33 -21.94
N TYR A 136 10.32 -10.04 -21.80
CA TYR A 136 9.30 -10.52 -22.74
C TYR A 136 9.54 -9.98 -24.15
N GLN A 137 9.74 -8.66 -24.28
CA GLN A 137 10.00 -8.03 -25.58
C GLN A 137 11.37 -8.42 -26.14
N TRP A 138 12.40 -8.40 -25.30
CA TRP A 138 13.75 -8.77 -25.69
C TRP A 138 13.83 -10.23 -26.15
N GLY A 139 13.24 -11.16 -25.39
CA GLY A 139 13.21 -12.59 -25.70
C GLY A 139 12.54 -12.87 -27.03
N GLN A 140 11.42 -12.21 -27.34
CA GLN A 140 10.78 -12.28 -28.66
C GLN A 140 11.70 -11.77 -29.77
N SER A 141 12.39 -10.64 -29.53
CA SER A 141 13.24 -10.02 -30.55
C SER A 141 14.46 -10.86 -30.95
N VAL A 142 14.96 -11.74 -30.07
CA VAL A 142 16.15 -12.57 -30.30
C VAL A 142 15.83 -14.04 -30.60
N ALA A 143 14.54 -14.41 -30.66
CA ALA A 143 14.09 -15.78 -30.86
C ALA A 143 14.67 -16.46 -32.10
N SER A 144 14.77 -15.72 -33.21
CA SER A 144 15.34 -16.24 -34.47
C SER A 144 16.87 -16.31 -34.50
N GLU A 145 17.54 -15.58 -33.60
CA GLU A 145 19.00 -15.48 -33.53
C GLU A 145 19.58 -16.51 -32.56
N ASN A 146 18.94 -16.67 -31.40
CA ASN A 146 19.31 -17.69 -30.42
C ASN A 146 18.08 -18.12 -29.62
N GLU A 147 17.42 -19.18 -30.10
CA GLU A 147 16.21 -19.75 -29.50
C GLU A 147 16.41 -20.18 -28.04
N CYS A 148 17.57 -20.75 -27.70
CA CYS A 148 17.84 -21.21 -26.34
C CYS A 148 17.84 -20.05 -25.33
N ILE A 149 18.48 -18.94 -25.70
CA ILE A 149 18.54 -17.75 -24.85
C ILE A 149 17.22 -17.01 -24.83
N ALA A 150 16.51 -16.94 -25.96
CA ALA A 150 15.15 -16.42 -26.02
C ALA A 150 14.23 -17.17 -25.03
N LEU A 151 14.26 -18.50 -25.04
CA LEU A 151 13.49 -19.32 -24.10
C LEU A 151 13.88 -19.06 -22.63
N ARG A 152 15.16 -18.85 -22.32
CA ARG A 152 15.59 -18.51 -20.95
C ARG A 152 15.07 -17.13 -20.51
N ALA A 153 15.11 -16.15 -21.41
CA ALA A 153 14.57 -14.82 -21.15
C ALA A 153 13.06 -14.83 -20.94
N LEU A 154 12.32 -15.53 -21.81
CA LEU A 154 10.87 -15.66 -21.70
C LEU A 154 10.47 -16.41 -20.42
N ASN A 155 11.14 -17.50 -20.05
CA ASN A 155 10.88 -18.19 -18.78
C ASN A 155 11.16 -17.29 -17.55
N THR A 156 12.19 -16.45 -17.63
CA THR A 156 12.50 -15.49 -16.56
C THR A 156 11.44 -14.40 -16.49
N SER A 157 10.98 -13.88 -17.63
CA SER A 157 9.86 -12.95 -17.74
C SER A 157 8.59 -13.53 -17.10
N PHE A 158 8.20 -14.74 -17.51
CA PHE A 158 7.07 -15.48 -16.95
C PHE A 158 7.14 -15.55 -15.42
N SER A 159 8.31 -15.96 -14.90
CA SER A 159 8.55 -16.09 -13.46
C SER A 159 8.53 -14.75 -12.71
N LEU A 160 8.79 -13.63 -13.38
CA LEU A 160 8.69 -12.29 -12.79
C LEU A 160 7.24 -11.78 -12.83
N PHE A 161 6.49 -12.09 -13.89
CA PHE A 161 5.05 -11.79 -13.94
C PHE A 161 4.26 -12.53 -12.86
N ASP A 162 4.58 -13.80 -12.57
CA ASP A 162 3.98 -14.51 -11.43
C ASP A 162 4.17 -13.77 -10.10
N LYS A 163 5.37 -13.23 -9.89
CA LYS A 163 5.66 -12.43 -8.69
C LYS A 163 4.87 -11.12 -8.70
N CYS A 164 4.76 -10.47 -9.85
CA CYS A 164 3.96 -9.25 -10.01
C CYS A 164 2.49 -9.50 -9.66
N ILE A 165 1.88 -10.57 -10.17
CA ILE A 165 0.49 -10.95 -9.85
C ILE A 165 0.31 -11.08 -8.33
N GLY A 166 1.16 -11.86 -7.67
CA GLY A 166 1.10 -12.03 -6.21
C GLY A 166 1.27 -10.71 -5.44
N MET A 167 2.18 -9.84 -5.87
CA MET A 167 2.36 -8.51 -5.26
C MET A 167 1.13 -7.62 -5.45
N VAL A 168 0.51 -7.62 -6.63
CA VAL A 168 -0.66 -6.78 -6.92
C VAL A 168 -1.86 -7.23 -6.10
N TRP A 169 -2.15 -8.53 -6.03
CA TRP A 169 -3.23 -9.05 -5.17
C TRP A 169 -3.07 -8.61 -3.72
N PHE A 170 -1.84 -8.67 -3.20
CA PHE A 170 -1.54 -8.18 -1.86
C PHE A 170 -1.77 -6.66 -1.73
N LYS A 171 -1.37 -5.88 -2.75
CA LYS A 171 -1.56 -4.43 -2.76
C LYS A 171 -3.03 -4.02 -2.81
N VAL A 172 -3.83 -4.68 -3.65
CA VAL A 172 -5.29 -4.50 -3.74
C VAL A 172 -5.93 -4.74 -2.37
N TYR A 173 -5.55 -5.83 -1.69
CA TYR A 173 -6.04 -6.12 -0.35
C TYR A 173 -5.68 -5.01 0.66
N ILE A 174 -4.43 -4.57 0.70
CA ILE A 174 -3.98 -3.51 1.63
C ILE A 174 -4.69 -2.19 1.37
N ASP A 175 -4.78 -1.77 0.11
CA ASP A 175 -5.40 -0.49 -0.24
C ASP A 175 -6.88 -0.48 0.16
N LYS A 176 -7.60 -1.60 -0.05
CA LYS A 176 -8.98 -1.77 0.41
C LYS A 176 -9.11 -1.68 1.94
N GLN A 177 -8.19 -2.28 2.70
CA GLN A 177 -8.19 -2.16 4.16
C GLN A 177 -7.93 -0.72 4.62
N SER A 178 -6.98 -0.03 3.97
CA SER A 178 -6.66 1.36 4.25
C SER A 178 -7.86 2.27 3.99
N GLU A 179 -8.56 2.07 2.88
CA GLU A 179 -9.77 2.83 2.54
C GLU A 179 -10.88 2.59 3.56
N LEU A 180 -11.16 1.33 3.91
CA LEU A 180 -12.15 0.98 4.94
C LEU A 180 -11.82 1.60 6.30
N SER A 181 -10.55 1.59 6.69
CA SER A 181 -10.09 2.27 7.91
C SER A 181 -10.36 3.76 7.85
N GLY A 182 -10.03 4.41 6.72
CA GLY A 182 -10.33 5.82 6.48
C GLY A 182 -11.83 6.15 6.56
N VAL A 183 -12.69 5.30 5.99
CA VAL A 183 -14.15 5.45 6.09
C VAL A 183 -14.62 5.32 7.53
N ARG A 184 -14.12 4.33 8.28
CA ARG A 184 -14.46 4.14 9.70
C ARG A 184 -14.04 5.35 10.55
N VAL A 185 -12.85 5.88 10.33
CA VAL A 185 -12.37 7.09 11.03
C VAL A 185 -13.27 8.29 10.73
N LYS A 186 -13.60 8.52 9.45
CA LYS A 186 -14.51 9.61 9.04
C LYS A 186 -15.92 9.43 9.64
N ALA A 187 -16.45 8.22 9.63
CA ALA A 187 -17.75 7.90 10.22
C ALA A 187 -17.74 8.10 11.74
N GLY A 188 -16.68 7.68 12.43
CA GLY A 188 -16.49 7.89 13.86
C GLY A 188 -16.44 9.38 14.23
N LYS A 189 -15.67 10.19 13.48
CA LYS A 189 -15.62 11.65 13.66
C LYS A 189 -17.00 12.28 13.48
N LYS A 190 -17.69 11.95 12.37
CA LYS A 190 -19.04 12.46 12.10
C LYS A 190 -20.03 12.02 13.17
N GLY A 191 -19.91 10.82 13.72
CA GLY A 191 -20.70 10.32 14.84
C GLY A 191 -20.45 11.10 16.15
N GLY A 192 -19.19 11.42 16.44
CA GLY A 192 -18.80 12.23 17.60
C GLY A 192 -19.30 13.67 17.54
N GLU A 193 -19.15 14.34 16.40
CA GLU A 193 -19.69 15.69 16.15
C GLU A 193 -21.21 15.71 16.38
N LYS A 194 -21.89 14.72 15.79
CA LYS A 194 -23.31 14.49 15.91
C LYS A 194 -23.79 14.27 17.35
N LYS A 195 -22.99 13.62 18.20
CA LYS A 195 -23.30 13.40 19.62
C LYS A 195 -23.11 14.70 20.43
N THR A 196 -22.07 15.45 20.11
CA THR A 196 -21.75 16.73 20.76
C THR A 196 -22.87 17.77 20.57
N GLU A 197 -23.45 17.85 19.37
CA GLU A 197 -24.59 18.74 19.09
C GLU A 197 -25.78 18.49 20.02
N VAL A 198 -26.09 17.22 20.31
CA VAL A 198 -27.19 16.86 21.22
C VAL A 198 -26.83 17.22 22.66
N TYR A 199 -25.61 16.95 23.09
CA TYR A 199 -25.13 17.33 24.42
C TYR A 199 -25.15 18.83 24.67
N ILE A 200 -24.88 19.66 23.67
CA ILE A 200 -25.00 21.12 23.80
C ILE A 200 -26.44 21.52 24.17
N VAL A 201 -27.45 20.89 23.58
CA VAL A 201 -28.87 21.18 23.89
C VAL A 201 -29.21 20.77 25.33
N ILE A 202 -28.80 19.57 25.75
CA ILE A 202 -29.01 19.09 27.12
C ILE A 202 -28.28 19.98 28.13
N GLN A 203 -27.04 20.38 27.83
CA GLN A 203 -26.25 21.27 28.67
C GLN A 203 -26.91 22.63 28.87
N ARG A 204 -27.52 23.20 27.81
CA ARG A 204 -28.31 24.43 27.94
C ARG A 204 -29.51 24.24 28.84
N LYS A 205 -30.29 23.18 28.63
CA LYS A 205 -31.45 22.90 29.49
C LYS A 205 -31.04 22.67 30.94
N LEU A 206 -29.90 22.02 31.19
CA LEU A 206 -29.35 21.88 32.53
C LEU A 206 -29.04 23.25 33.15
N VAL A 207 -28.44 24.18 32.41
CA VAL A 207 -28.20 25.55 32.90
C VAL A 207 -29.51 26.26 33.24
N ASP A 208 -30.54 26.13 32.40
CA ASP A 208 -31.86 26.71 32.66
C ASP A 208 -32.45 26.15 33.96
N LEU A 209 -32.43 24.82 34.13
CA LEU A 209 -32.92 24.15 35.35
C LEU A 209 -32.13 24.56 36.59
N ILE A 210 -30.81 24.73 36.49
CA ILE A 210 -29.96 25.22 37.60
C ILE A 210 -30.45 26.60 38.06
N ASN A 211 -30.76 27.50 37.13
CA ASN A 211 -31.17 28.87 37.46
C ASN A 211 -32.63 28.95 37.91
N GLU A 212 -33.51 28.10 37.37
CA GLU A 212 -34.94 28.08 37.70
C GLU A 212 -35.24 27.42 39.05
N LEU A 213 -34.54 26.32 39.37
CA LEU A 213 -34.87 25.47 40.52
C LEU A 213 -33.92 25.66 41.72
N ALA A 214 -32.98 26.61 41.64
CA ALA A 214 -32.08 26.88 42.76
C ALA A 214 -32.86 27.30 44.02
N PRO A 215 -32.67 26.60 45.16
CA PRO A 215 -33.32 26.99 46.41
C PRO A 215 -32.75 28.32 46.91
N GLN A 216 -33.53 29.02 47.74
CA GLN A 216 -33.07 30.29 48.35
C GLN A 216 -31.83 30.03 49.24
N GLY A 217 -30.68 30.58 48.83
CA GLY A 217 -29.37 30.31 49.46
C GLY A 217 -28.52 29.23 48.75
N GLY A 218 -29.04 28.63 47.67
CA GLY A 218 -28.33 27.70 46.80
C GLY A 218 -28.14 26.29 47.37
N TRP A 219 -27.60 25.39 46.55
CA TRP A 219 -27.30 24.01 46.96
C TRP A 219 -26.01 23.92 47.78
N LYS A 220 -25.97 22.95 48.70
CA LYS A 220 -24.79 22.69 49.55
C LYS A 220 -23.61 22.05 48.81
N SER A 221 -23.89 21.34 47.71
CA SER A 221 -22.87 20.68 46.89
C SER A 221 -23.37 20.45 45.46
N LYS A 222 -22.44 20.26 44.51
CA LYS A 222 -22.78 19.89 43.13
C LYS A 222 -23.52 18.56 43.05
N ALA A 223 -23.25 17.61 43.95
CA ALA A 223 -23.96 16.33 44.02
C ALA A 223 -25.42 16.49 44.46
N ALA A 224 -25.68 17.35 45.46
CA ALA A 224 -27.04 17.65 45.88
C ALA A 224 -27.83 18.34 44.75
N ALA A 225 -27.22 19.30 44.07
CA ALA A 225 -27.82 19.94 42.91
C ALA A 225 -28.14 18.94 41.79
N VAL A 226 -27.19 18.05 41.45
CA VAL A 226 -27.43 17.04 40.40
C VAL A 226 -28.56 16.08 40.77
N ASN A 227 -28.68 15.65 42.04
CA ASN A 227 -29.80 14.79 42.46
C ASN A 227 -31.16 15.47 42.30
N ASP A 228 -31.26 16.77 42.57
CA ASP A 228 -32.51 17.52 42.42
C ASP A 228 -32.84 17.80 40.94
N LEU A 229 -31.81 17.92 40.09
CA LEU A 229 -31.94 18.35 38.69
C LEU A 229 -31.99 17.17 37.71
N ILE A 230 -31.57 15.97 38.10
CA ILE A 230 -31.43 14.85 37.17
C ILE A 230 -32.78 14.33 36.68
N ASP A 231 -33.78 14.22 37.54
CA ASP A 231 -35.14 13.81 37.16
C ASP A 231 -35.76 14.76 36.11
N PRO A 232 -35.87 16.08 36.36
CA PRO A 232 -36.45 17.00 35.37
C PRO A 232 -35.60 17.13 34.09
N LEU A 233 -34.28 16.97 34.19
CA LEU A 233 -33.43 16.93 33.00
C LEU A 233 -33.63 15.64 32.19
N TRP A 234 -33.84 14.51 32.86
CA TRP A 234 -34.07 13.22 32.23
C TRP A 234 -35.43 13.18 31.52
N GLU A 235 -36.47 13.72 32.16
CA GLU A 235 -37.79 13.91 31.51
C GLU A 235 -37.67 14.75 30.23
N TYR A 236 -36.90 15.84 30.27
CA TYR A 236 -36.61 16.62 29.07
C TYR A 236 -35.91 15.79 27.99
N VAL A 237 -34.94 14.96 28.38
CA VAL A 237 -34.21 14.09 27.45
C VAL A 237 -35.11 13.04 26.80
N GLU A 238 -36.02 12.43 27.54
CA GLU A 238 -36.95 11.41 27.03
C GLU A 238 -38.05 12.01 26.16
N ALA A 239 -38.61 13.15 26.57
CA ALA A 239 -39.67 13.85 25.86
C ALA A 239 -39.17 14.57 24.60
N SER A 240 -37.89 14.95 24.55
CA SER A 240 -37.34 15.74 23.45
C SER A 240 -37.13 14.91 22.19
N ASP A 241 -37.83 15.29 21.12
CA ASP A 241 -37.34 15.05 19.77
C ASP A 241 -36.28 16.12 19.48
N PHE A 242 -35.01 15.84 19.78
CA PHE A 242 -33.91 16.78 19.53
C PHE A 242 -33.83 17.13 18.03
N VAL A 243 -34.52 18.19 17.61
CA VAL A 243 -34.48 18.73 16.25
C VAL A 243 -33.34 19.75 16.19
N ILE A 244 -32.25 19.37 15.51
CA ILE A 244 -31.09 20.25 15.31
C ILE A 244 -30.89 20.36 13.80
N ASN A 245 -30.95 21.58 13.27
CA ASN A 245 -30.90 21.87 11.83
C ASN A 245 -31.98 21.10 11.03
N ASN A 246 -33.24 21.16 11.49
CA ASN A 246 -34.41 20.50 10.87
C ASN A 246 -34.32 18.96 10.74
N GLN A 247 -33.45 18.30 11.53
CA GLN A 247 -33.33 16.84 11.57
C GLN A 247 -33.52 16.33 13.00
N SER A 248 -34.40 15.33 13.17
CA SER A 248 -34.59 14.63 14.44
C SER A 248 -33.39 13.75 14.79
N LYS A 249 -32.89 13.87 16.02
CA LYS A 249 -31.68 13.16 16.51
C LYS A 249 -31.94 12.30 17.75
N LYS A 250 -33.21 11.93 18.02
CA LYS A 250 -33.67 11.16 19.20
C LYS A 250 -32.87 9.87 19.46
N TYR A 251 -32.51 9.14 18.40
CA TYR A 251 -31.82 7.85 18.47
C TYR A 251 -30.38 7.89 19.05
N ARG A 252 -29.80 9.07 19.30
CA ARG A 252 -28.38 9.21 19.71
C ARG A 252 -28.13 9.05 21.21
N LEU A 253 -29.19 8.95 22.01
CA LEU A 253 -29.14 8.68 23.46
C LEU A 253 -29.67 7.29 23.82
N ALA A 254 -29.88 6.41 22.83
CA ALA A 254 -30.53 5.11 23.01
C ALA A 254 -29.88 4.18 24.05
N ASN A 255 -28.60 4.42 24.41
CA ASN A 255 -27.86 3.66 25.42
C ASN A 255 -27.45 4.52 26.63
N ALA A 256 -27.95 5.76 26.76
CA ALA A 256 -27.70 6.59 27.93
C ALA A 256 -28.67 6.20 29.04
N SER A 257 -28.18 6.11 30.28
CA SER A 257 -29.03 6.02 31.47
C SER A 257 -28.99 7.34 32.24
N GLN A 258 -30.00 7.55 33.07
CA GLN A 258 -30.07 8.68 33.97
C GLN A 258 -28.83 8.77 34.88
N ASP A 259 -28.39 7.64 35.43
CA ASP A 259 -27.17 7.55 36.24
C ASP A 259 -25.91 7.95 35.46
N ALA A 260 -25.78 7.49 34.22
CA ALA A 260 -24.64 7.82 33.37
C ALA A 260 -24.63 9.32 33.01
N LEU A 261 -25.80 9.94 32.86
CA LEU A 261 -25.92 11.39 32.65
C LEU A 261 -25.51 12.15 33.90
N ALA A 262 -26.00 11.75 35.09
CA ALA A 262 -25.60 12.36 36.37
C ALA A 262 -24.09 12.28 36.59
N GLU A 263 -23.49 11.12 36.32
CA GLU A 263 -22.04 10.92 36.42
C GLU A 263 -21.28 11.82 35.44
N THR A 264 -21.76 11.93 34.20
CA THR A 264 -21.16 12.81 33.17
C THR A 264 -21.21 14.27 33.60
N ILE A 265 -22.32 14.73 34.18
CA ILE A 265 -22.47 16.10 34.68
C ILE A 265 -21.45 16.36 35.80
N LEU A 266 -21.37 15.46 36.78
CA LEU A 266 -20.50 15.63 37.95
C LEU A 266 -19.02 15.52 37.61
N LYS A 267 -18.62 14.53 36.81
CA LYS A 267 -17.21 14.26 36.51
C LYS A 267 -16.66 15.19 35.42
N TYR A 268 -17.49 15.59 34.45
CA TYR A 268 -17.02 16.29 33.26
C TYR A 268 -17.67 17.65 33.04
N TRP A 269 -19.00 17.75 32.87
CA TRP A 269 -19.61 19.02 32.44
C TRP A 269 -19.46 20.14 33.48
N SER A 270 -19.64 19.83 34.76
CA SER A 270 -19.52 20.81 35.85
C SER A 270 -18.10 21.38 36.06
N ARG A 271 -17.10 20.84 35.34
CA ARG A 271 -15.68 21.25 35.38
C ARG A 271 -15.22 21.84 34.05
N ASN A 272 -15.63 21.24 32.94
CA ASN A 272 -15.06 21.49 31.62
C ASN A 272 -16.00 22.21 30.64
N VAL A 273 -17.31 22.25 30.93
CA VAL A 273 -18.27 23.01 30.13
C VAL A 273 -18.51 24.34 30.84
N GLU A 274 -17.98 25.42 30.27
CA GLU A 274 -17.89 26.72 30.94
C GLU A 274 -19.26 27.25 31.40
N SER A 275 -20.30 27.17 30.57
CA SER A 275 -21.64 27.62 30.93
C SER A 275 -22.23 26.83 32.10
N VAL A 276 -22.08 25.51 32.09
CA VAL A 276 -22.56 24.62 33.16
C VAL A 276 -21.77 24.86 34.44
N ARG A 277 -20.45 25.01 34.34
CA ARG A 277 -19.56 25.31 35.45
C ARG A 277 -19.97 26.62 36.14
N LEU A 278 -20.12 27.70 35.37
CA LEU A 278 -20.52 29.01 35.89
C LEU A 278 -21.91 28.99 36.55
N ALA A 279 -22.87 28.27 35.96
CA ALA A 279 -24.20 28.11 36.53
C ALA A 279 -24.16 27.40 37.90
N PHE A 280 -23.40 26.30 38.01
CA PHE A 280 -23.19 25.63 39.30
C PHE A 280 -22.43 26.51 40.28
N ASP A 281 -21.37 27.19 39.88
CA ASP A 281 -20.55 28.01 40.77
C ASP A 281 -21.35 29.21 41.33
N SER A 282 -22.34 29.71 40.59
CA SER A 282 -23.24 30.80 41.03
C SER A 282 -24.34 30.34 42.01
N ASN A 283 -24.73 29.06 41.95
CA ASN A 283 -25.88 28.54 42.70
C ASN A 283 -25.51 27.49 43.76
N VAL A 284 -24.25 27.04 43.83
CA VAL A 284 -23.76 26.08 44.83
C VAL A 284 -22.90 26.81 45.85
N HIS A 285 -23.42 26.93 47.07
CA HIS A 285 -22.76 27.60 48.17
C HIS A 285 -22.33 26.55 49.19
N ARG A 286 -21.02 26.27 49.25
CA ARG A 286 -20.48 25.50 50.38
C ARG A 286 -20.69 26.33 51.64
N LYS A 287 -21.34 25.76 52.66
CA LYS A 287 -21.30 26.33 54.01
C LYS A 287 -19.83 26.56 54.37
N LYS A 288 -19.49 27.83 54.65
CA LYS A 288 -18.27 28.15 55.38
C LYS A 288 -18.38 27.60 56.79
#